data_AF-A0A016TG31-F1
#
_entry.id   AF-A0A016TG31-F1
#
_cell.length_a   1.000
_cell.length_b   1.000
_cell.length_c   1.000
_cell.angle_alpha   90.00
_cell.angle_beta   90.00
_cell.angle_gamma   90.00
#
_symmetry.space_group_name_H-M   'P 1'
#
loop_
_entity.id
_entity.type
_entity.pdbx_description
1 polymer ?
#
loop_
_entity_poly.entity_id
_entity_poly.type
_entity_poly.pdbx_seq_one_letter_code
_entity_poly.pdbx_strand_id
1 'polypeptide(L)'
;MVALICQGNRIVQRLVVESPDRLLAKQLILALSNLLPIGCLKVLTYNDTYESKYNLLGGPLDIDIPLDANVLVLRIHAEEPALAANGSLESCRIQVRRRPIPNPRHPRLLDRYKQLLLDSEVHHTVLDATIRSTREHWVSKAKLIYQMSRQKEITPSLNITNVFNVVRGCSEQDRDVLTFWQEGLSKVYKESVIATIHQLPH
;
A
#
# COMPACT_ATOMS: atom_id res chain seq x y z
N MET A 1 -14.64 1.59 4.89
CA MET A 1 -13.32 2.28 4.89
C MET A 1 -12.29 1.59 3.99
N VAL A 2 -12.10 0.27 4.08
CA VAL A 2 -11.09 -0.46 3.27
C VAL A 2 -11.61 -0.93 1.89
N ALA A 3 -12.92 -0.90 1.68
CA ALA A 3 -13.53 -0.98 0.35
C ALA A 3 -12.97 0.09 -0.62
N LEU A 4 -12.32 1.15 -0.16
CA LEU A 4 -11.77 2.19 -1.02
C LEU A 4 -10.38 1.88 -1.58
N ILE A 5 -9.57 1.13 -0.83
CA ILE A 5 -8.31 0.56 -1.34
C ILE A 5 -8.60 -0.75 -2.11
N CYS A 6 -9.68 -1.46 -1.78
CA CYS A 6 -10.00 -2.78 -2.33
C CYS A 6 -11.15 -2.82 -3.37
N GLN A 7 -11.89 -1.74 -3.64
CA GLN A 7 -12.89 -1.74 -4.73
C GLN A 7 -12.23 -1.49 -6.07
N GLY A 8 -12.05 -2.58 -6.83
CA GLY A 8 -11.70 -2.53 -8.24
C GLY A 8 -10.33 -3.06 -8.59
N ASN A 9 -9.82 -4.00 -7.78
CA ASN A 9 -8.60 -4.78 -8.02
C ASN A 9 -7.22 -4.11 -7.85
N ARG A 10 -7.07 -3.04 -7.05
CA ARG A 10 -5.89 -2.15 -7.16
C ARG A 10 -5.05 -2.04 -5.90
N ILE A 11 -3.72 -2.05 -6.03
CA ILE A 11 -2.87 -1.36 -5.05
C ILE A 11 -2.79 0.10 -5.45
N VAL A 12 -3.33 0.94 -4.58
CA VAL A 12 -3.28 2.39 -4.73
C VAL A 12 -1.88 2.85 -4.39
N GLN A 13 -1.09 3.19 -5.41
CA GLN A 13 0.25 3.76 -5.22
C GLN A 13 0.20 5.20 -4.69
N ARG A 14 -0.91 5.92 -4.85
CA ARG A 14 -1.12 7.27 -4.34
C ARG A 14 -2.56 7.52 -3.92
N LEU A 15 -2.74 7.90 -2.67
CA LEU A 15 -4.00 8.23 -2.01
C LEU A 15 -3.97 9.70 -1.58
N VAL A 16 -5.04 10.42 -1.89
CA VAL A 16 -5.32 11.75 -1.33
C VAL A 16 -6.60 11.68 -0.50
N VAL A 17 -6.56 12.25 0.70
CA VAL A 17 -7.69 12.40 1.61
C VAL A 17 -8.04 13.87 1.74
N GLU A 18 -9.17 14.26 1.17
CA GLU A 18 -9.76 15.59 1.31
C GLU A 18 -10.62 15.64 2.57
N SER A 19 -10.37 16.64 3.42
CA SER A 19 -11.16 16.89 4.62
C SER A 19 -11.04 18.35 5.04
N PRO A 20 -12.12 19.00 5.50
CA PRO A 20 -12.00 20.27 6.21
C PRO A 20 -11.34 20.10 7.59
N ASP A 21 -11.40 18.90 8.15
CA ASP A 21 -10.82 18.55 9.45
C ASP A 21 -9.48 17.83 9.26
N ARG A 22 -8.41 18.46 9.74
CA ARG A 22 -7.04 17.95 9.70
C ARG A 22 -6.85 16.67 10.52
N LEU A 23 -7.54 16.55 11.65
CA LEU A 23 -7.47 15.38 12.52
C LEU A 23 -8.15 14.18 11.85
N LEU A 24 -9.31 14.37 11.23
CA LEU A 24 -9.99 13.29 10.49
C LEU A 24 -9.16 12.79 9.30
N ALA A 25 -8.59 13.70 8.51
CA ALA A 25 -7.70 13.33 7.41
C ALA A 25 -6.52 12.49 7.92
N LYS A 26 -5.86 12.96 9.00
CA LYS A 26 -4.75 12.25 9.65
C LYS A 26 -5.17 10.85 10.11
N GLN A 27 -6.31 10.71 10.80
CA GLN A 27 -6.77 9.43 11.33
C GLN A 27 -7.05 8.42 10.23
N LEU A 28 -7.72 8.84 9.15
CA LEU A 28 -7.96 7.97 8.00
C LEU A 28 -6.64 7.55 7.32
N ILE A 29 -5.71 8.49 7.13
CA ILE A 29 -4.39 8.19 6.54
C ILE A 29 -3.62 7.18 7.38
N LEU A 30 -3.58 7.38 8.70
CA LEU A 30 -2.88 6.48 9.62
C LEU A 30 -3.54 5.09 9.64
N ALA A 31 -4.87 5.02 9.68
CA ALA A 31 -5.59 3.75 9.61
C ALA A 31 -5.23 2.96 8.33
N LEU A 32 -5.20 3.63 7.17
CA LEU A 32 -4.87 3.00 5.89
C LEU A 32 -3.37 2.66 5.75
N SER A 33 -2.50 3.44 6.39
CA SER A 33 -1.04 3.19 6.39
C SER A 33 -0.67 1.84 7.00
N ASN A 34 -1.50 1.30 7.93
CA ASN A 34 -1.28 0.00 8.55
C ASN A 34 -1.33 -1.17 7.56
N LEU A 35 -1.87 -0.97 6.35
CA LEU A 35 -1.92 -1.99 5.31
C LEU A 35 -0.61 -2.11 4.51
N LEU A 36 0.33 -1.18 4.70
CA LEU A 36 1.59 -1.11 3.96
C LEU A 36 2.81 -1.35 4.86
N PRO A 37 3.92 -1.88 4.33
CA PRO A 37 5.19 -1.91 5.03
C PRO A 37 5.71 -0.50 5.29
N ILE A 38 6.36 -0.28 6.44
CA ILE A 38 6.86 1.04 6.84
C ILE A 38 7.80 1.68 5.82
N GLY A 39 8.68 0.89 5.18
CA GLY A 39 9.59 1.41 4.15
C GLY A 39 8.90 1.83 2.85
N CYS A 40 7.64 1.45 2.65
CA CYS A 40 6.83 1.87 1.50
C CYS A 40 6.02 3.15 1.79
N LEU A 41 6.03 3.66 3.02
CA LEU A 41 5.22 4.80 3.42
C LEU A 41 5.96 6.13 3.16
N LYS A 42 5.31 7.01 2.41
CA LYS A 42 5.67 8.42 2.24
C LYS A 42 4.42 9.23 2.56
N VAL A 43 4.28 9.61 3.83
CA VAL A 43 3.04 10.19 4.37
C VAL A 43 3.19 11.69 4.59
N LEU A 44 2.22 12.46 4.11
CA LEU A 44 1.99 13.85 4.49
C LEU A 44 0.55 13.98 4.99
N THR A 45 0.38 14.10 6.32
CA THR A 45 -0.95 13.95 6.95
C THR A 45 -1.91 15.08 6.63
N TYR A 46 -1.40 16.27 6.30
CA TYR A 46 -2.19 17.39 5.82
C TYR A 46 -1.28 18.43 5.14
N ASN A 47 -1.67 18.91 3.98
CA ASN A 47 -1.04 20.03 3.30
C ASN A 47 -2.07 20.78 2.45
N ASP A 48 -1.87 22.08 2.28
CA ASP A 48 -2.81 22.91 1.52
C ASP A 48 -2.64 22.74 -0.01
N THR A 49 -1.52 22.16 -0.45
CA THR A 49 -1.19 21.90 -1.87
C THR A 49 -0.88 20.43 -2.16
N TYR A 50 -1.13 20.00 -3.39
CA TYR A 50 -0.81 18.64 -3.83
C TYR A 50 0.70 18.42 -3.94
N GLU A 51 1.19 17.32 -3.35
CA GLU A 51 2.61 16.96 -3.32
C GLU A 51 2.83 15.54 -3.84
N SER A 52 3.37 15.40 -5.06
CA SER A 52 3.48 14.13 -5.79
C SER A 52 4.51 13.14 -5.21
N LYS A 53 5.42 13.63 -4.35
CA LYS A 53 6.46 12.83 -3.69
C LYS A 53 5.91 11.91 -2.59
N TYR A 54 4.74 12.22 -2.05
CA TYR A 54 4.06 11.41 -1.04
C TYR A 54 3.07 10.44 -1.70
N ASN A 55 2.95 9.25 -1.13
CA ASN A 55 1.94 8.28 -1.55
C ASN A 55 0.66 8.34 -0.73
N LEU A 56 0.72 8.84 0.51
CA LEU A 56 -0.47 9.13 1.30
C LEU A 56 -0.46 10.62 1.66
N LEU A 57 -1.45 11.37 1.18
CA LEU A 57 -1.54 12.81 1.34
C LEU A 57 -2.90 13.19 1.92
N GLY A 58 -2.94 14.06 2.92
CA GLY A 58 -4.14 14.74 3.37
C GLY A 58 -4.17 16.18 2.90
N GLY A 59 -5.35 16.75 2.70
CA GLY A 59 -5.47 18.16 2.34
C GLY A 59 -6.89 18.69 2.40
N PRO A 60 -7.07 19.98 2.06
CA PRO A 60 -8.39 20.63 2.05
C PRO A 60 -9.29 20.03 0.97
N LEU A 61 -10.56 20.44 1.01
CA LEU A 61 -11.51 20.13 -0.05
C LEU A 61 -11.05 20.72 -1.38
N ASP A 62 -11.27 19.96 -2.46
CA ASP A 62 -11.02 20.40 -3.83
C ASP A 62 -9.57 20.86 -4.06
N ILE A 63 -8.62 20.18 -3.41
CA ILE A 63 -7.18 20.36 -3.63
C ILE A 63 -6.85 20.18 -5.11
N ASP A 64 -6.00 21.05 -5.64
CA ASP A 64 -5.65 21.04 -7.07
C ASP A 64 -4.73 19.84 -7.39
N ILE A 65 -5.31 18.78 -7.94
CA ILE A 65 -4.61 17.55 -8.30
C ILE A 65 -4.53 17.46 -9.83
N PRO A 66 -3.33 17.29 -10.41
CA PRO A 66 -3.17 17.13 -11.86
C PRO A 66 -4.07 16.04 -12.46
N LEU A 67 -4.67 16.32 -13.62
CA LEU A 67 -5.63 15.42 -14.30
C LEU A 67 -4.99 14.13 -14.82
N ASP A 68 -3.68 14.13 -15.05
CA ASP A 68 -2.88 12.97 -15.42
C ASP A 68 -2.42 12.14 -14.21
N ALA A 69 -2.55 12.66 -12.99
CA ALA A 69 -2.12 11.96 -11.79
C ALA A 69 -2.99 10.71 -11.51
N ASN A 70 -2.39 9.54 -11.57
CA ASN A 70 -3.07 8.28 -11.26
C ASN A 70 -3.27 8.09 -9.75
N VAL A 71 -4.30 8.75 -9.17
CA VAL A 71 -4.54 8.80 -7.72
C VAL A 71 -5.95 8.34 -7.33
N LEU A 72 -6.08 7.78 -6.14
CA LEU A 72 -7.36 7.63 -5.46
C LEU A 72 -7.61 8.87 -4.61
N VAL A 73 -8.76 9.54 -4.79
CA VAL A 73 -9.15 10.69 -3.97
C VAL A 73 -10.36 10.31 -3.14
N LEU A 74 -10.21 10.38 -1.82
CA LEU A 74 -11.26 10.13 -0.85
C LEU A 74 -11.62 11.44 -0.18
N ARG A 75 -12.91 11.69 -0.01
CA ARG A 75 -13.41 12.80 0.80
C ARG A 75 -14.02 12.25 2.07
N ILE A 76 -13.54 12.72 3.22
CA ILE A 76 -14.07 12.37 4.54
C ILE A 76 -14.68 13.61 5.21
N HIS A 77 -15.85 13.41 5.82
CA HIS A 77 -16.50 14.42 6.66
C HIS A 77 -17.22 13.71 7.80
N ALA A 78 -17.27 14.36 8.96
CA ALA A 78 -18.12 13.91 10.06
C ALA A 78 -19.58 14.27 9.74
N GLU A 79 -20.50 13.36 10.04
CA GLU A 79 -21.94 13.66 9.95
C GLU A 79 -22.37 14.61 11.08
N GLU A 80 -21.68 14.58 12.22
CA GLU A 80 -21.84 15.53 13.33
C GLU A 80 -20.50 16.19 13.71
N PRO A 81 -20.40 17.54 13.68
CA PRO A 81 -19.15 18.25 14.02
C PRO A 81 -18.64 17.98 15.44
N ALA A 82 -19.53 17.70 16.39
CA ALA A 82 -19.19 17.39 17.77
C ALA A 82 -18.40 16.07 17.91
N LEU A 83 -18.68 15.08 17.05
CA LEU A 83 -17.98 13.80 17.01
C LEU A 83 -16.65 13.88 16.26
N ALA A 84 -16.46 14.88 15.38
CA ALA A 84 -15.18 15.13 14.72
C ALA A 84 -14.09 15.57 15.71
N ALA A 85 -14.48 16.27 16.78
CA ALA A 85 -13.57 16.87 17.75
C ALA A 85 -12.68 15.85 18.49
N ASN A 86 -13.11 14.59 18.60
CA ASN A 86 -12.32 13.52 19.21
C ASN A 86 -11.51 12.70 18.18
N GLY A 87 -11.64 13.00 16.89
CA GLY A 87 -10.97 12.28 15.80
C GLY A 87 -11.51 10.87 15.55
N SER A 88 -12.69 10.52 16.08
CA SER A 88 -13.33 9.24 15.83
C SER A 88 -13.80 9.13 14.39
N LEU A 89 -13.64 7.93 13.82
CA LEU A 89 -14.09 7.61 12.46
C LEU A 89 -15.49 6.95 12.45
N GLU A 90 -16.10 6.73 13.62
CA GLU A 90 -17.34 5.95 13.79
C GLU A 90 -18.59 6.62 13.20
N SER A 91 -18.56 7.94 12.99
CA SER A 91 -19.65 8.73 12.39
C SER A 91 -19.18 9.57 11.21
N CYS A 92 -18.18 9.06 10.49
CA CYS A 92 -17.62 9.70 9.30
C CYS A 92 -18.19 9.08 8.03
N ARG A 93 -18.60 9.93 7.09
CA ARG A 93 -18.94 9.51 5.73
C ARG A 93 -17.72 9.66 4.83
N ILE A 94 -17.43 8.60 4.08
CA ILE A 94 -16.32 8.58 3.13
C ILE A 94 -16.87 8.44 1.70
N GLN A 95 -16.50 9.36 0.83
CA GLN A 95 -16.91 9.40 -0.57
C GLN A 95 -15.69 9.21 -1.48
N VAL A 96 -15.88 8.50 -2.59
CA VAL A 96 -14.86 8.37 -3.64
C VAL A 96 -15.03 9.53 -4.62
N ARG A 97 -14.05 10.42 -4.70
CA ARG A 97 -14.09 11.58 -5.63
C ARG A 97 -13.45 11.24 -6.97
N ARG A 98 -12.32 10.53 -6.92
CA ARG A 98 -11.57 10.12 -8.11
C ARG A 98 -11.04 8.71 -7.92
N ARG A 99 -11.16 7.90 -8.97
CA ARG A 99 -10.56 6.56 -9.01
C ARG A 99 -9.33 6.60 -9.93
N PRO A 100 -8.27 5.85 -9.60
CA PRO A 100 -7.14 5.68 -10.51
C PRO A 100 -7.56 4.91 -11.79
N ILE A 101 -6.67 4.86 -12.77
CA ILE A 101 -6.81 4.03 -13.97
C ILE A 101 -6.98 2.56 -13.54
N PRO A 102 -7.91 1.79 -14.15
CA PRO A 102 -8.08 0.38 -13.84
C PRO A 102 -6.81 -0.44 -14.06
N ASN A 103 -6.46 -1.28 -13.09
CA ASN A 103 -5.45 -2.31 -13.25
C ASN A 103 -6.16 -3.65 -13.50
N PRO A 104 -5.88 -4.36 -14.61
CA PRO A 104 -6.50 -5.66 -14.88
C PRO A 104 -6.04 -6.75 -13.89
N ARG A 105 -4.90 -6.56 -13.22
CA ARG A 105 -4.33 -7.52 -12.28
C ARG A 105 -4.91 -7.29 -10.89
N HIS A 106 -5.51 -8.34 -10.31
CA HIS A 106 -5.98 -8.34 -8.92
C HIS A 106 -5.00 -9.06 -8.00
N PRO A 107 -4.28 -8.35 -7.12
CA PRO A 107 -3.36 -9.00 -6.20
C PRO A 107 -4.09 -9.75 -5.10
N ARG A 108 -3.63 -10.96 -4.78
CA ARG A 108 -4.21 -11.79 -3.70
C ARG A 108 -4.10 -11.18 -2.32
N LEU A 109 -3.16 -10.23 -2.15
CA LEU A 109 -3.05 -9.45 -0.91
C LEU A 109 -4.36 -8.71 -0.62
N LEU A 110 -5.00 -8.17 -1.66
CA LEU A 110 -6.24 -7.41 -1.52
C LEU A 110 -7.39 -8.32 -1.13
N ASP A 111 -7.50 -9.51 -1.72
CA ASP A 111 -8.49 -10.51 -1.31
C ASP A 111 -8.33 -10.85 0.18
N ARG A 112 -7.09 -11.08 0.62
CA ARG A 112 -6.80 -11.38 2.02
C ARG A 112 -7.21 -10.25 2.96
N TYR A 113 -6.85 -9.00 2.64
CA TYR A 113 -7.29 -7.85 3.43
C TYR A 113 -8.80 -7.69 3.43
N LYS A 114 -9.45 -7.82 2.26
CA LYS A 114 -10.90 -7.74 2.14
C LYS A 114 -11.60 -8.79 3.01
N GLN A 115 -11.13 -10.04 3.00
CA GLN A 115 -11.66 -11.09 3.86
C GLN A 115 -11.52 -10.72 5.34
N LEU A 116 -10.31 -10.37 5.79
CA LEU A 116 -10.05 -10.04 7.20
C LEU A 116 -10.88 -8.87 7.72
N LEU A 117 -11.14 -7.88 6.87
CA LEU A 117 -11.77 -6.62 7.28
C LEU A 117 -13.29 -6.64 7.15
N LEU A 118 -13.84 -7.61 6.42
CA LEU A 118 -15.28 -7.84 6.31
C LEU A 118 -15.75 -8.95 7.25
N ASP A 119 -14.83 -9.66 7.89
CA ASP A 119 -15.13 -10.69 8.86
C ASP A 119 -15.48 -10.04 10.21
N SER A 120 -16.77 -10.06 10.55
CA SER A 120 -17.29 -9.51 11.80
C SER A 120 -16.96 -10.34 13.04
N GLU A 121 -16.49 -11.59 12.86
CA GLU A 121 -16.16 -12.47 13.98
C GLU A 121 -14.72 -12.29 14.48
N VAL A 122 -13.87 -11.62 13.68
CA VAL A 122 -12.47 -11.37 14.05
C VAL A 122 -12.37 -10.21 15.02
N HIS A 123 -11.98 -10.51 16.26
CA HIS A 123 -11.69 -9.50 17.27
C HIS A 123 -10.56 -8.55 16.85
N HIS A 124 -10.63 -7.27 17.24
CA HIS A 124 -9.71 -6.22 16.79
C HIS A 124 -8.21 -6.52 17.05
N THR A 125 -7.88 -7.18 18.16
CA THR A 125 -6.49 -7.58 18.47
C THR A 125 -5.99 -8.67 17.52
N VAL A 126 -6.86 -9.64 17.17
CA VAL A 126 -6.56 -10.70 16.21
C VAL A 126 -6.43 -10.12 14.81
N LEU A 127 -7.27 -9.14 14.48
CA LEU A 127 -7.19 -8.40 13.23
C LEU A 127 -5.84 -7.68 13.07
N ASP A 128 -5.41 -6.92 14.08
CA ASP A 128 -4.10 -6.21 14.03
C ASP A 128 -2.93 -7.20 13.86
N ALA A 129 -2.92 -8.27 14.68
CA ALA A 129 -1.90 -9.31 14.58
C ALA A 129 -1.89 -9.98 13.20
N THR A 130 -3.06 -10.23 12.62
CA THR A 130 -3.18 -10.89 11.32
C THR A 130 -2.79 -9.97 10.17
N ILE A 131 -3.14 -8.69 10.23
CA ILE A 131 -2.70 -7.68 9.25
C ILE A 131 -1.17 -7.55 9.29
N ARG A 132 -0.59 -7.48 10.48
CA ARG A 132 0.86 -7.42 10.68
C ARG A 132 1.58 -8.64 10.10
N SER A 133 1.12 -9.83 10.47
CA SER A 133 1.67 -11.09 9.95
C SER A 133 1.53 -11.19 8.42
N THR A 134 0.39 -10.77 7.87
CA THR A 134 0.16 -10.72 6.42
C THR A 134 1.18 -9.81 5.75
N ARG A 135 1.44 -8.61 6.28
CA ARG A 135 2.48 -7.71 5.76
C ARG A 135 3.87 -8.35 5.82
N GLU A 136 4.26 -8.92 6.95
CA GLU A 136 5.59 -9.54 7.10
C GLU A 136 5.82 -10.70 6.11
N HIS A 137 4.78 -11.50 5.89
CA HIS A 137 4.80 -12.57 4.90
C HIS A 137 4.99 -12.03 3.47
N TRP A 138 4.29 -10.96 3.11
CA TRP A 138 4.41 -10.33 1.78
C TRP A 138 5.72 -9.57 1.59
N VAL A 139 6.28 -8.97 2.64
CA VAL A 139 7.65 -8.40 2.62
C VAL A 139 8.68 -9.50 2.38
N SER A 140 8.50 -10.68 2.99
CA SER A 140 9.40 -11.82 2.76
C SER A 140 9.36 -12.30 1.31
N LYS A 141 8.18 -12.31 0.67
CA LYS A 141 8.03 -12.56 -0.78
C LYS A 141 8.75 -11.49 -1.62
N ALA A 142 8.60 -10.21 -1.28
CA ALA A 142 9.28 -9.12 -1.97
C ALA A 142 10.82 -9.25 -1.89
N LYS A 143 11.35 -9.63 -0.72
CA LYS A 143 12.78 -9.92 -0.50
C LYS A 143 13.29 -11.05 -1.40
N LEU A 144 12.57 -12.18 -1.44
CA LEU A 144 12.94 -13.33 -2.28
C LEU A 144 12.94 -12.96 -3.78
N ILE A 145 11.92 -12.23 -4.23
CA ILE A 145 11.83 -11.78 -5.62
C ILE A 145 12.96 -10.81 -5.95
N TYR A 146 13.30 -9.90 -5.03
CA TYR A 146 14.43 -8.99 -5.21
C TYR A 146 15.74 -9.75 -5.41
N GLN A 147 16.04 -10.71 -4.51
CA GLN A 147 17.22 -11.55 -4.59
C GLN A 147 17.31 -12.31 -5.90
N MET A 148 16.25 -13.03 -6.27
CA MET A 148 16.21 -13.81 -7.52
C MET A 148 16.33 -12.90 -8.76
N SER A 149 15.71 -11.72 -8.74
CA SER A 149 15.81 -10.76 -9.85
C SER A 149 17.23 -10.22 -10.01
N ARG A 150 17.91 -9.87 -8.90
CA ARG A 150 19.33 -9.46 -8.93
C ARG A 150 20.24 -10.60 -9.39
N GLN A 151 19.99 -11.82 -8.93
CA GLN A 151 20.78 -12.99 -9.32
C GLN A 151 20.63 -13.31 -10.81
N LYS A 152 19.42 -13.18 -11.37
CA LYS A 152 19.19 -13.35 -12.82
C LYS A 152 19.95 -12.32 -13.66
N GLU A 153 20.03 -11.07 -13.20
CA GLU A 153 20.80 -10.03 -13.92
C GLU A 153 22.31 -10.30 -13.91
N ILE A 154 22.83 -10.85 -12.81
CA ILE A 154 24.27 -11.12 -12.64
C ILE A 154 24.68 -12.47 -13.23
N THR A 155 23.77 -13.44 -13.26
CA THR A 155 23.98 -14.78 -13.83
C THR A 155 22.92 -15.08 -14.89
N PRO A 156 23.06 -14.52 -16.12
CA PRO A 156 22.07 -14.67 -17.18
C PRO A 156 21.85 -16.11 -17.67
N SER A 157 22.74 -17.04 -17.31
CA SER A 157 22.61 -18.48 -17.57
C SER A 157 21.50 -19.14 -16.74
N LEU A 158 20.97 -18.47 -15.70
CA LEU A 158 19.80 -18.93 -14.97
C LEU A 158 18.54 -18.82 -15.84
N ASN A 159 17.99 -19.97 -16.23
CA ASN A 159 16.77 -20.09 -17.04
C ASN A 159 15.50 -19.81 -16.21
N ILE A 160 15.47 -18.69 -15.47
CA ILE A 160 14.30 -18.22 -14.74
C ILE A 160 13.50 -17.32 -15.68
N THR A 161 12.54 -17.90 -16.39
CA THR A 161 11.66 -17.15 -17.31
C THR A 161 10.81 -16.13 -16.56
N ASN A 162 10.32 -16.50 -15.36
CA ASN A 162 9.52 -15.62 -14.52
C ASN A 162 9.75 -15.84 -13.01
N VAL A 163 10.45 -14.89 -12.37
CA VAL A 163 10.78 -14.92 -10.94
C VAL A 163 9.53 -15.01 -10.05
N PHE A 164 8.41 -14.40 -10.46
CA PHE A 164 7.17 -14.40 -9.67
C PHE A 164 6.52 -15.79 -9.57
N ASN A 165 6.75 -16.66 -10.54
CA ASN A 165 6.20 -18.02 -10.55
C ASN A 165 7.04 -19.01 -9.73
N VAL A 166 8.29 -18.66 -9.41
CA VAL A 166 9.18 -19.49 -8.59
C VAL A 166 8.86 -19.35 -7.10
N VAL A 167 8.39 -18.17 -6.67
CA VAL A 167 8.05 -17.92 -5.27
C VAL A 167 6.67 -18.49 -4.96
N ARG A 168 6.61 -19.45 -4.03
CA ARG A 168 5.37 -20.12 -3.62
C ARG A 168 4.29 -19.10 -3.22
N GLY A 169 3.09 -19.24 -3.79
CA GLY A 169 1.97 -18.35 -3.48
C GLY A 169 2.17 -16.91 -4.00
N CYS A 170 3.07 -16.71 -4.97
CA CYS A 170 3.14 -15.54 -5.85
C CYS A 170 2.72 -15.94 -7.27
N SER A 171 2.32 -14.95 -8.06
CA SER A 171 1.88 -15.11 -9.45
C SER A 171 1.95 -13.76 -10.14
N GLU A 172 1.77 -13.74 -11.45
CA GLU A 172 1.81 -12.51 -12.25
C GLU A 172 0.86 -11.40 -11.77
N GLN A 173 -0.29 -11.77 -11.18
CA GLN A 173 -1.25 -10.78 -10.67
C GLN A 173 -0.73 -10.01 -9.45
N ASP A 174 0.29 -10.53 -8.76
CA ASP A 174 0.89 -9.93 -7.57
C ASP A 174 2.11 -9.05 -7.91
N ARG A 175 2.51 -9.00 -9.19
CA ARG A 175 3.72 -8.35 -9.69
C ARG A 175 3.84 -6.89 -9.25
N ASP A 176 2.78 -6.11 -9.43
CA ASP A 176 2.82 -4.66 -9.18
C ASP A 176 3.00 -4.36 -7.68
N VAL A 177 2.35 -5.16 -6.83
CA VAL A 177 2.46 -5.08 -5.36
C VAL A 177 3.88 -5.36 -4.92
N LEU A 178 4.42 -6.48 -5.40
CA LEU A 178 5.71 -6.98 -4.97
C LEU A 178 6.85 -6.13 -5.54
N THR A 179 6.68 -5.55 -6.72
CA THR A 179 7.60 -4.54 -7.27
C THR A 179 7.57 -3.26 -6.41
N PHE A 180 6.39 -2.74 -6.10
CA PHE A 180 6.26 -1.57 -5.22
C PHE A 180 6.87 -1.82 -3.83
N TRP A 181 6.64 -3.00 -3.23
CA TRP A 181 7.16 -3.32 -1.90
C TRP A 181 8.68 -3.52 -1.87
N GLN A 182 9.29 -3.87 -3.01
CA GLN A 182 10.75 -3.90 -3.15
C GLN A 182 11.38 -2.50 -3.05
N GLU A 183 10.68 -1.45 -3.50
CA GLU A 183 11.15 -0.08 -3.35
C GLU A 183 11.36 0.28 -1.87
N GLY A 184 10.46 -0.19 -1.00
CA GLY A 184 10.52 0.01 0.44
C GLY A 184 11.46 -0.92 1.22
N LEU A 185 12.23 -1.79 0.55
CA LEU A 185 13.29 -2.54 1.22
C LEU A 185 14.43 -1.60 1.64
N SER A 186 15.04 -1.85 2.80
CA SER A 186 16.10 -0.98 3.32
C SER A 186 17.33 -0.98 2.42
N LYS A 187 18.04 0.15 2.38
CA LYS A 187 19.29 0.31 1.62
C LYS A 187 20.33 -0.75 2.04
N VAL A 188 20.50 -0.94 3.35
CA VAL A 188 21.40 -1.95 3.93
C VAL A 188 21.07 -3.36 3.42
N TYR A 189 19.79 -3.74 3.35
CA TYR A 189 19.39 -5.04 2.83
C TYR A 189 19.73 -5.19 1.34
N LYS A 190 19.44 -4.16 0.53
CA LYS A 190 19.72 -4.17 -0.91
C LYS A 190 21.22 -4.31 -1.18
N GLU A 191 22.04 -3.55 -0.47
CA GLU A 191 23.50 -3.60 -0.56
C GLU A 191 24.05 -4.97 -0.15
N SER A 192 23.54 -5.53 0.95
CA SER A 192 23.91 -6.88 1.41
C SER A 192 23.61 -7.96 0.37
N VAL A 193 22.43 -7.91 -0.28
CA VAL A 193 22.08 -8.86 -1.34
C VAL A 193 23.05 -8.79 -2.51
N ILE A 194 23.38 -7.58 -2.97
CA ILE A 194 24.32 -7.37 -4.08
C ILE A 194 25.71 -7.90 -3.71
N ALA A 195 26.21 -7.57 -2.51
CA ALA A 195 27.50 -8.06 -2.02
C ALA A 195 27.56 -9.59 -1.95
N THR A 196 26.51 -10.24 -1.44
CA THR A 196 26.45 -11.72 -1.37
C THR A 196 26.45 -12.35 -2.76
N ILE A 197 25.73 -11.78 -3.74
CA ILE A 197 25.71 -12.34 -5.10
C ILE A 197 27.09 -12.23 -5.75
N HIS A 198 27.82 -11.13 -5.55
CA HIS A 198 29.18 -10.96 -6.09
C HIS A 198 30.23 -11.87 -5.44
N GLN A 199 29.97 -12.39 -4.23
CA GLN A 199 30.86 -13.33 -3.54
C GLN A 199 30.67 -14.79 -3.98
N LEU A 200 29.63 -15.11 -4.76
CA LEU A 200 29.41 -16.47 -5.26
C LEU A 200 30.48 -16.79 -6.32
N PRO A 201 31.30 -17.85 -6.13
CA PRO A 201 32.22 -18.30 -7.17
C PRO A 201 31.42 -18.73 -8.40
N HIS A 202 31.89 -18.29 -9.58
CA HIS A 202 31.31 -18.60 -10.90
C HIS A 202 31.24 -20.10 -11.18
#